data_AF-A0A2T6DR07-F1
#
_entry.id   AF-A0A2T6DR07-F1
#
_cell.length_a   1.000
_cell.length_b   1.000
_cell.length_c   1.000
_cell.angle_alpha   90.00
_cell.angle_beta   90.00
_cell.angle_gamma   90.00
#
_symmetry.space_group_name_H-M   'P 1'
#
loop_
_entity.id
_entity.type
_entity.pdbx_description
1 polymer ?
#
loop_
_entity_poly.entity_id
_entity_poly.type
_entity_poly.pdbx_seq_one_letter_code
_entity_poly.pdbx_strand_id
1 'polypeptide(L)'
;MKPLFRKIDCVSLPVPDLEAALAFYHRALGHEIVWRDEAAVGLKLPDDDAELVLHRSPRLAETDILVESIPAAVEALTRAGAELVAAPFDIRIGKCAVLHDPWGNRLVLLDNSKGTLAVDPSKRVVGLAPSPSSAGSRLDRPKSETGTRPAVEIRDATQADAEALAELVDTVARERRFLATTVGFGVEATRSFISTVSSAGGVQLIAHAAGQAVGWCDILPQTFEGMGHVGRLGMGVKQGFRGRGIGRVLLEGSIRKAFTGRIRRIELEVFASNESAIRLYESAGFNREGRKARARLIDGMNDDLLLYALL
;
A
#
# COMPACT_ATOMS: atom_id res chain seq x y z
N MET A 1 11.99 9.04 -25.48
CA MET A 1 10.57 8.62 -25.53
C MET A 1 9.76 9.49 -24.59
N LYS A 2 8.60 10.00 -25.03
CA LYS A 2 7.66 10.72 -24.16
C LYS A 2 6.95 9.68 -23.28
N PRO A 3 6.93 9.82 -21.94
CA PRO A 3 6.20 8.90 -21.08
C PRO A 3 4.72 8.81 -21.47
N LEU A 4 4.16 7.59 -21.37
CA LEU A 4 2.76 7.29 -21.72
C LEU A 4 1.80 7.90 -20.70
N PHE A 5 2.02 7.61 -19.42
CA PHE A 5 1.25 8.17 -18.31
C PHE A 5 1.64 9.63 -18.09
N ARG A 6 0.64 10.51 -17.99
CA ARG A 6 0.84 11.95 -17.80
C ARG A 6 0.88 12.33 -16.33
N LYS A 7 -0.17 11.95 -15.61
CA LYS A 7 -0.36 12.22 -14.19
C LYS A 7 -1.44 11.30 -13.62
N ILE A 8 -1.53 11.26 -12.30
CA ILE A 8 -2.74 10.78 -11.63
C ILE A 8 -3.81 11.86 -11.84
N ASP A 9 -4.96 11.47 -12.34
CA ASP A 9 -6.11 12.36 -12.52
C ASP A 9 -6.93 12.42 -11.23
N CYS A 10 -7.30 11.25 -10.70
CA CYS A 10 -7.96 11.18 -9.41
C CYS A 10 -7.72 9.87 -8.66
N VAL A 11 -7.98 9.91 -7.36
CA VAL A 11 -8.31 8.72 -6.58
C VAL A 11 -9.82 8.69 -6.43
N SER A 12 -10.43 7.62 -6.93
CA SER A 12 -11.88 7.43 -6.98
C SER A 12 -12.32 6.46 -5.89
N LEU A 13 -13.24 6.87 -5.02
CA LEU A 13 -13.73 6.09 -3.88
C LEU A 13 -15.25 5.88 -3.94
N PRO A 14 -15.75 4.63 -3.78
CA PRO A 14 -17.17 4.38 -3.62
C PRO A 14 -17.65 4.84 -2.25
N VAL A 15 -18.80 5.50 -2.23
CA VAL A 15 -19.51 5.89 -1.00
C VAL A 15 -20.98 5.52 -1.12
N PRO A 16 -21.62 5.09 -0.01
CA PRO A 16 -23.03 4.71 -0.04
C PRO A 16 -23.95 5.93 -0.24
N ASP A 17 -23.50 7.09 0.22
CA ASP A 17 -24.24 8.35 0.16
C ASP A 17 -23.27 9.54 0.03
N LEU A 18 -23.55 10.45 -0.92
CA LEU A 18 -22.66 11.58 -1.21
C LEU A 18 -22.74 12.67 -0.13
N GLU A 19 -23.89 12.89 0.50
CA GLU A 19 -24.05 13.94 1.49
C GLU A 19 -23.40 13.57 2.84
N ALA A 20 -23.48 12.30 3.23
CA ALA A 20 -22.73 11.73 4.33
C ALA A 20 -21.22 11.79 4.07
N ALA A 21 -20.80 11.46 2.85
CA ALA A 21 -19.39 11.55 2.47
C ALA A 21 -18.89 13.01 2.49
N LEU A 22 -19.69 13.98 2.01
CA LEU A 22 -19.38 15.41 2.12
C LEU A 22 -19.35 15.90 3.57
N ALA A 23 -20.15 15.32 4.46
CA ALA A 23 -20.05 15.60 5.90
C ALA A 23 -18.66 15.27 6.42
N PHE A 24 -18.11 14.14 5.99
CA PHE A 24 -16.79 13.68 6.40
C PHE A 24 -15.68 14.44 5.67
N TYR A 25 -15.56 14.29 4.34
CA TYR A 25 -14.41 14.78 3.59
C TYR A 25 -14.38 16.31 3.43
N HIS A 26 -15.53 16.94 3.17
CA HIS A 26 -15.59 18.38 2.97
C HIS A 26 -15.73 19.13 4.29
N ARG A 27 -16.74 18.79 5.11
CA ARG A 27 -17.05 19.54 6.33
C ARG A 27 -16.12 19.22 7.51
N ALA A 28 -15.79 17.95 7.73
CA ALA A 28 -14.94 17.56 8.87
C ALA A 28 -13.44 17.60 8.54
N LEU A 29 -13.04 17.20 7.33
CA LEU A 29 -11.63 17.17 6.91
C LEU A 29 -11.17 18.40 6.10
N GLY A 30 -12.10 19.25 5.65
CA GLY A 30 -11.80 20.55 5.05
C GLY A 30 -11.45 20.54 3.55
N HIS A 31 -11.69 19.44 2.82
CA HIS A 31 -11.43 19.42 1.38
C HIS A 31 -12.43 20.29 0.61
N GLU A 32 -11.95 21.12 -0.32
CA GLU A 32 -12.82 21.97 -1.16
C GLU A 32 -13.50 21.17 -2.27
N ILE A 33 -14.77 21.48 -2.57
CA ILE A 33 -15.48 20.91 -3.73
C ILE A 33 -15.02 21.62 -5.01
N VAL A 34 -14.61 20.83 -6.01
CA VAL A 34 -14.19 21.34 -7.33
C VAL A 34 -15.30 21.20 -8.34
N TRP A 35 -16.00 20.07 -8.31
CA TRP A 35 -17.21 19.81 -9.10
C TRP A 35 -18.12 18.81 -8.39
N ARG A 36 -19.42 18.85 -8.70
CA ARG A 36 -20.41 17.88 -8.24
C ARG A 36 -21.54 17.67 -9.24
N ASP A 37 -22.09 16.47 -9.21
CA ASP A 37 -23.36 16.11 -9.84
C ASP A 37 -24.10 15.09 -8.96
N GLU A 38 -25.12 14.43 -9.51
CA GLU A 38 -25.92 13.44 -8.79
C GLU A 38 -25.19 12.11 -8.53
N ALA A 39 -24.21 11.77 -9.35
CA ALA A 39 -23.51 10.49 -9.32
C ALA A 39 -22.17 10.57 -8.57
N ALA A 40 -21.50 11.72 -8.59
CA ALA A 40 -20.18 11.90 -8.01
C ALA A 40 -19.84 13.35 -7.60
N VAL A 41 -18.81 13.48 -6.78
CA VAL A 41 -18.24 14.75 -6.31
C VAL A 41 -16.72 14.69 -6.39
N GLY A 42 -16.10 15.68 -7.05
CA GLY A 42 -14.67 15.89 -7.06
C GLY A 42 -14.24 16.88 -5.98
N LEU A 43 -13.27 16.46 -5.16
CA LEU A 43 -12.69 17.24 -4.08
C LEU A 43 -11.22 17.55 -4.38
N LYS A 44 -10.80 18.76 -4.00
CA LYS A 44 -9.44 19.25 -4.24
C LYS A 44 -8.45 18.59 -3.30
N LEU A 45 -7.30 18.17 -3.84
CA LEU A 45 -6.10 17.94 -3.05
C LEU A 45 -5.28 19.23 -3.00
N PRO A 46 -4.84 19.70 -1.82
CA PRO A 46 -4.27 21.05 -1.68
C PRO A 46 -2.93 21.22 -2.41
N ASP A 47 -2.13 20.14 -2.44
CA ASP A 47 -0.77 20.18 -2.95
C ASP A 47 -0.66 19.70 -4.41
N ASP A 48 -1.74 19.25 -5.05
CA ASP A 48 -1.73 18.72 -6.42
C ASP A 48 -2.97 19.02 -7.25
N ASP A 49 -2.87 18.83 -8.56
CA ASP A 49 -4.00 18.97 -9.48
C ASP A 49 -4.79 17.65 -9.67
N ALA A 50 -4.42 16.59 -8.93
CA ALA A 50 -5.20 15.39 -8.77
C ALA A 50 -6.40 15.61 -7.83
N GLU A 51 -7.48 14.89 -8.06
CA GLU A 51 -8.73 15.01 -7.31
C GLU A 51 -8.99 13.79 -6.42
N LEU A 52 -9.77 13.98 -5.35
CA LEU A 52 -10.44 12.91 -4.64
C LEU A 52 -11.90 12.85 -5.13
N VAL A 53 -12.25 11.79 -5.86
CA VAL A 53 -13.58 11.62 -6.44
C VAL A 53 -14.40 10.65 -5.59
N LEU A 54 -15.52 11.11 -5.05
CA LEU A 54 -16.47 10.30 -4.30
C LEU A 54 -17.63 9.94 -5.22
N HIS A 55 -17.99 8.66 -5.34
CA HIS A 55 -19.09 8.24 -6.24
C HIS A 55 -19.99 7.17 -5.65
N ARG A 56 -21.21 7.08 -6.18
CA ARG A 56 -22.19 6.03 -5.81
C ARG A 56 -22.18 4.81 -6.73
N SER A 57 -21.32 4.79 -7.75
CA SER A 57 -21.23 3.66 -8.68
C SER A 57 -20.72 2.39 -7.96
N PRO A 58 -21.09 1.19 -8.43
CA PRO A 58 -20.62 -0.08 -7.84
C PRO A 58 -19.14 -0.38 -8.11
N ARG A 59 -18.41 0.55 -8.74
CA ARG A 59 -16.97 0.43 -8.96
C ARG A 59 -16.23 0.39 -7.62
N LEU A 60 -15.15 -0.38 -7.58
CA LEU A 60 -14.26 -0.39 -6.43
C LEU A 60 -13.46 0.91 -6.35
N ALA A 61 -12.79 1.12 -5.23
CA ALA A 61 -11.82 2.20 -5.13
C ALA A 61 -10.71 1.98 -6.18
N GLU A 62 -10.41 3.02 -6.96
CA GLU A 62 -9.45 2.95 -8.07
C GLU A 62 -8.68 4.27 -8.22
N THR A 63 -7.56 4.21 -8.96
CA THR A 63 -6.76 5.39 -9.32
C THR A 63 -6.84 5.55 -10.84
N ASP A 64 -7.27 6.72 -11.27
CA ASP A 64 -7.43 7.04 -12.68
C ASP A 64 -6.17 7.77 -13.17
N ILE A 65 -5.58 7.28 -14.26
CA ILE A 65 -4.34 7.79 -14.81
C ILE A 65 -4.63 8.48 -16.14
N LEU A 66 -4.23 9.76 -16.24
CA LEU A 66 -4.39 10.53 -17.46
C LEU A 66 -3.37 10.09 -18.52
N VAL A 67 -3.85 9.81 -19.73
CA VAL A 67 -3.04 9.60 -20.94
C VAL A 67 -3.43 10.62 -22.01
N GLU A 68 -2.58 10.78 -23.02
CA GLU A 68 -2.84 11.72 -24.12
C GLU A 68 -3.96 11.23 -25.06
N SER A 69 -4.07 9.91 -25.25
CA SER A 69 -5.06 9.28 -26.11
C SER A 69 -5.27 7.84 -25.67
N ILE A 70 -6.51 7.46 -25.36
CA ILE A 70 -6.83 6.09 -24.96
C ILE A 70 -6.56 5.07 -26.06
N PRO A 71 -6.97 5.28 -27.34
CA PRO A 71 -6.63 4.36 -28.41
C PRO A 71 -5.13 4.07 -28.52
N ALA A 72 -4.30 5.12 -28.47
CA ALA A 72 -2.84 4.98 -28.55
C ALA A 72 -2.25 4.30 -27.29
N ALA A 73 -2.80 4.61 -26.10
CA ALA A 73 -2.33 4.00 -24.86
C ALA A 73 -2.65 2.51 -24.78
N VAL A 74 -3.86 2.11 -25.19
CA VAL A 74 -4.24 0.70 -25.26
C VAL A 74 -3.33 -0.06 -26.22
N GLU A 75 -3.09 0.47 -27.42
CA GLU A 75 -2.18 -0.17 -28.39
C GLU A 75 -0.77 -0.35 -27.82
N ALA A 76 -0.22 0.71 -27.20
CA ALA A 76 1.13 0.67 -26.62
C ALA A 76 1.24 -0.33 -25.46
N LEU A 77 0.26 -0.36 -24.57
CA LEU A 77 0.25 -1.25 -23.41
C LEU A 77 0.02 -2.71 -23.81
N THR A 78 -0.90 -2.99 -24.73
CA THR A 78 -1.12 -4.34 -25.26
C THR A 78 0.15 -4.85 -25.95
N ARG A 79 0.85 -4.01 -26.72
CA ARG A 79 2.15 -4.37 -27.32
C ARG A 79 3.23 -4.65 -26.27
N ALA A 80 3.13 -4.03 -25.10
CA ALA A 80 4.00 -4.25 -23.96
C ALA A 80 3.58 -5.44 -23.05
N GLY A 81 2.52 -6.17 -23.41
CA GLY A 81 2.05 -7.36 -22.68
C GLY A 81 0.94 -7.11 -21.67
N ALA A 82 0.31 -5.94 -21.67
CA ALA A 82 -0.89 -5.69 -20.87
C ALA A 82 -2.12 -6.40 -21.47
N GLU A 83 -3.00 -6.89 -20.62
CA GLU A 83 -4.27 -7.51 -20.99
C GLU A 83 -5.39 -6.47 -20.93
N LEU A 84 -6.21 -6.38 -21.99
CA LEU A 84 -7.37 -5.47 -22.01
C LEU A 84 -8.53 -6.08 -21.20
N VAL A 85 -8.93 -5.39 -20.13
CA VAL A 85 -10.03 -5.82 -19.24
C VAL A 85 -11.35 -5.19 -19.69
N ALA A 86 -11.33 -3.90 -20.02
CA ALA A 86 -12.46 -3.18 -20.56
C ALA A 86 -12.01 -2.38 -21.78
N ALA A 87 -12.59 -2.70 -22.94
CA ALA A 87 -12.36 -1.97 -24.18
C ALA A 87 -12.67 -0.47 -24.02
N PRO A 88 -12.00 0.43 -24.77
CA PRO A 88 -12.26 1.85 -24.69
C PRO A 88 -13.75 2.19 -24.76
N PHE A 89 -14.24 2.87 -23.73
CA PHE A 89 -15.62 3.34 -23.63
C PHE A 89 -15.67 4.84 -23.38
N ASP A 90 -16.78 5.46 -23.73
CA ASP A 90 -16.96 6.89 -23.60
C ASP A 90 -17.27 7.29 -22.16
N ILE A 91 -16.52 8.27 -21.66
CA ILE A 91 -16.83 9.01 -20.44
C ILE A 91 -17.15 10.47 -20.78
N ARG A 92 -17.55 11.25 -19.79
CA ARG A 92 -17.95 12.66 -20.00
C ARG A 92 -16.84 13.51 -20.60
N ILE A 93 -15.62 13.40 -20.05
CA ILE A 93 -14.47 14.22 -20.45
C ILE A 93 -13.70 13.66 -21.66
N GLY A 94 -13.96 12.41 -22.06
CA GLY A 94 -13.16 11.75 -23.09
C GLY A 94 -13.50 10.26 -23.19
N LYS A 95 -12.46 9.43 -23.20
CA LYS A 95 -12.56 7.97 -23.15
C LYS A 95 -11.88 7.40 -21.92
N CYS A 96 -12.30 6.20 -21.54
CA CYS A 96 -11.67 5.40 -20.50
C CYS A 96 -11.40 4.01 -21.04
N ALA A 97 -10.33 3.38 -20.61
CA ALA A 97 -10.07 1.96 -20.84
C ALA A 97 -9.49 1.36 -19.57
N VAL A 98 -9.63 0.05 -19.43
CA VAL A 98 -9.04 -0.65 -18.29
C VAL A 98 -8.24 -1.83 -18.75
N LEU A 99 -7.03 -1.95 -18.23
CA LEU A 99 -6.09 -3.02 -18.53
C LEU A 99 -5.56 -3.65 -17.24
N HIS A 100 -5.08 -4.88 -17.34
CA HIS A 100 -4.14 -5.46 -16.40
C HIS A 100 -2.74 -5.37 -16.98
N ASP A 101 -1.78 -4.94 -16.18
CA ASP A 101 -0.38 -5.10 -16.55
C ASP A 101 0.07 -6.58 -16.49
N PRO A 102 1.30 -6.92 -16.91
CA PRO A 102 1.78 -8.30 -16.90
C PRO A 102 1.77 -9.00 -15.53
N TRP A 103 1.60 -8.26 -14.44
CA TRP A 103 1.54 -8.78 -13.07
C TRP A 103 0.11 -8.81 -12.52
N GLY A 104 -0.89 -8.45 -13.32
CA GLY A 104 -2.30 -8.42 -12.92
C GLY A 104 -2.72 -7.13 -12.21
N ASN A 105 -1.89 -6.08 -12.18
CA ASN A 105 -2.31 -4.81 -11.59
C ASN A 105 -3.31 -4.10 -12.51
N ARG A 106 -4.41 -3.63 -11.93
CA ARG A 106 -5.47 -2.92 -12.64
C ARG A 106 -5.08 -1.47 -12.92
N LEU A 107 -5.03 -1.12 -14.20
CA LEU A 107 -4.73 0.20 -14.72
C LEU A 107 -5.99 0.82 -15.33
N VAL A 108 -6.58 1.79 -14.64
CA VAL A 108 -7.70 2.59 -15.15
C VAL A 108 -7.13 3.84 -15.81
N LEU A 109 -7.30 3.92 -17.12
CA LEU A 109 -6.75 5.01 -17.93
C LEU A 109 -7.89 5.85 -18.46
N LEU A 110 -7.71 7.17 -18.45
CA LEU A 110 -8.63 8.09 -19.11
C LEU A 110 -7.89 9.12 -19.97
N ASP A 111 -8.61 9.67 -20.94
CA ASP A 111 -8.23 10.90 -21.62
C ASP A 111 -9.31 11.97 -21.43
N ASN A 112 -8.94 13.22 -21.72
CA ASN A 112 -9.84 14.37 -21.68
C ASN A 112 -10.11 14.93 -23.09
N SER A 113 -10.22 14.03 -24.08
CA SER A 113 -10.37 14.38 -25.50
C SER A 113 -11.64 15.19 -25.83
N LYS A 114 -12.65 15.20 -24.95
CA LYS A 114 -13.88 15.99 -25.09
C LYS A 114 -13.87 17.29 -24.29
N GLY A 115 -12.85 17.52 -23.45
CA GLY A 115 -12.76 18.69 -22.58
C GLY A 115 -12.63 18.34 -21.10
N THR A 116 -12.74 19.36 -20.26
CA THR A 116 -12.82 19.26 -18.79
C THR A 116 -14.20 19.65 -18.30
N LEU A 117 -14.58 19.31 -17.06
CA LEU A 117 -15.89 19.66 -16.53
C LEU A 117 -16.02 21.17 -16.33
N ALA A 118 -17.04 21.78 -16.95
CA ALA A 118 -17.43 23.16 -16.68
C ALA A 118 -18.41 23.19 -15.51
N VAL A 119 -18.18 24.08 -14.54
CA VAL A 119 -19.00 24.19 -13.33
C VAL A 119 -19.55 25.60 -13.12
N ASP A 120 -20.73 25.67 -12.49
CA ASP A 120 -21.32 26.92 -12.02
C ASP A 120 -20.66 27.42 -10.71
N PRO A 121 -21.03 28.61 -10.18
CA PRO A 121 -20.49 29.09 -8.90
C PRO A 121 -20.75 28.17 -7.70
N SER A 122 -21.77 27.31 -7.76
CA SER A 122 -22.09 26.29 -6.75
C SER A 122 -21.36 24.96 -6.99
N LYS A 123 -20.41 24.94 -7.94
CA LYS A 123 -19.62 23.78 -8.36
C LYS A 123 -20.43 22.67 -9.03
N ARG A 124 -21.68 22.92 -9.46
CA ARG A 124 -22.46 21.93 -10.20
C ARG A 124 -21.95 21.85 -11.64
N VAL A 125 -21.81 20.64 -12.16
CA VAL A 125 -21.43 20.40 -13.56
C VAL A 125 -22.53 20.92 -14.48
N VAL A 126 -22.19 21.85 -15.37
CA VAL A 126 -23.11 22.46 -16.35
C VAL A 126 -22.74 22.17 -17.80
N GLY A 127 -21.58 21.56 -18.04
CA GLY A 127 -21.13 21.22 -19.39
C GLY A 127 -19.66 20.83 -19.42
N LEU A 128 -19.04 20.99 -20.59
CA LEU A 128 -17.60 20.81 -20.80
C LEU A 128 -16.95 22.14 -21.19
N ALA A 129 -15.75 22.37 -20.69
CA ALA A 129 -14.85 23.44 -21.10
C ALA A 129 -13.69 22.86 -21.93
N PRO A 130 -13.05 23.64 -22.82
CA PRO A 130 -11.85 23.20 -23.53
C PRO A 130 -10.79 22.70 -22.53
N SER A 131 -10.15 21.57 -22.83
CA SER A 131 -9.06 21.08 -22.00
C SER A 131 -7.92 22.11 -22.00
N PRO A 132 -7.40 22.54 -20.83
CA PRO A 132 -6.23 23.40 -20.81
C PRO A 132 -5.10 22.69 -21.57
N SER A 133 -4.42 23.42 -22.45
CA SER A 133 -3.18 22.90 -23.05
C SER A 133 -2.24 22.53 -21.91
N SER A 134 -1.57 21.38 -22.03
CA SER A 134 -0.68 20.84 -20.99
C SER A 134 0.56 21.73 -20.81
N ALA A 135 0.38 22.92 -20.24
CA ALA A 135 1.43 23.84 -19.90
C ALA A 135 2.00 23.47 -18.52
N GLY A 136 3.21 22.92 -18.53
CA GLY A 136 4.10 22.85 -17.37
C GLY A 136 3.94 21.60 -16.50
N SER A 137 4.72 20.58 -16.80
CA SER A 137 5.11 19.57 -15.80
C SER A 137 5.73 20.29 -14.58
N ARG A 138 5.25 19.98 -13.37
CA ARG A 138 5.70 20.53 -12.08
C ARG A 138 7.15 20.18 -11.68
N LEU A 139 7.95 19.60 -12.57
CA LEU A 139 9.35 19.25 -12.26
C LEU A 139 10.23 20.45 -11.84
N ASP A 140 9.80 21.71 -12.08
CA ASP A 140 10.62 22.91 -11.85
C ASP A 140 10.14 23.88 -10.75
N ARG A 141 9.19 23.51 -9.88
CA ARG A 141 8.88 24.33 -8.67
C ARG A 141 9.51 23.71 -7.41
N PRO A 142 10.20 24.49 -6.56
CA PRO A 142 10.63 24.00 -5.26
C PRO A 142 9.39 23.55 -4.47
N LYS A 143 9.39 22.30 -4.02
CA LYS A 143 8.33 21.73 -3.20
C LYS A 143 8.06 22.67 -2.02
N SER A 144 6.83 23.15 -1.90
CA SER A 144 6.39 23.78 -0.66
C SER A 144 6.55 22.76 0.47
N GLU A 145 7.22 23.18 1.54
CA GLU A 145 7.44 22.38 2.74
C GLU A 145 6.12 22.09 3.47
N THR A 146 5.35 21.12 2.99
CA THR A 146 4.33 20.43 3.77
C THR A 146 4.94 19.14 4.31
N GLY A 147 5.42 19.22 5.57
CA GLY A 147 5.82 18.10 6.44
C GLY A 147 6.59 16.98 5.76
N THR A 148 7.91 17.05 5.76
CA THR A 148 8.82 15.96 5.36
C THR A 148 8.34 14.66 5.99
N ARG A 149 7.75 13.75 5.19
CA ARG A 149 7.65 12.34 5.58
C ARG A 149 9.09 11.94 5.87
N PRO A 150 9.44 11.52 7.10
CA PRO A 150 10.82 11.15 7.38
C PRO A 150 11.19 10.07 6.36
N ALA A 151 12.27 10.31 5.60
CA ALA A 151 12.75 9.35 4.62
C ALA A 151 12.94 8.01 5.35
N VAL A 152 12.21 6.99 4.90
CA VAL A 152 12.32 5.65 5.46
C VAL A 152 13.38 4.92 4.67
N GLU A 153 14.49 4.63 5.32
CA GLU A 153 15.54 3.78 4.79
C GLU A 153 15.24 2.33 5.17
N ILE A 154 15.27 1.40 4.21
CA ILE A 154 15.16 -0.03 4.47
C ILE A 154 16.42 -0.71 3.96
N ARG A 155 17.05 -1.48 4.83
CA ARG A 155 18.27 -2.22 4.53
C ARG A 155 18.35 -3.51 5.34
N ASP A 156 19.33 -4.34 5.03
CA ASP A 156 19.64 -5.50 5.85
C ASP A 156 20.04 -5.09 7.26
N ALA A 157 19.55 -5.85 8.24
CA ALA A 157 20.00 -5.77 9.60
C ALA A 157 21.43 -6.32 9.71
N THR A 158 22.24 -5.63 10.48
CA THR A 158 23.62 -5.99 10.80
C THR A 158 23.77 -6.14 12.30
N GLN A 159 24.89 -6.69 12.75
CA GLN A 159 25.17 -6.79 14.19
C GLN A 159 25.16 -5.42 14.90
N ALA A 160 25.40 -4.32 14.20
CA ALA A 160 25.31 -2.97 14.78
C ALA A 160 23.86 -2.57 15.13
N ASP A 161 22.86 -3.20 14.52
CA ASP A 161 21.44 -2.90 14.73
C ASP A 161 20.84 -3.62 15.95
N ALA A 162 21.60 -4.49 16.62
CA ALA A 162 21.08 -5.35 17.68
C ALA A 162 20.40 -4.57 18.83
N GLU A 163 20.97 -3.43 19.21
CA GLU A 163 20.41 -2.58 20.26
C GLU A 163 19.09 -1.91 19.82
N ALA A 164 19.11 -1.25 18.66
CA ALA A 164 17.94 -0.58 18.10
C ALA A 164 16.80 -1.58 17.80
N LEU A 165 17.13 -2.78 17.32
CA LEU A 165 16.15 -3.83 17.05
C LEU A 165 15.59 -4.42 18.34
N ALA A 166 16.42 -4.62 19.38
CA ALA A 166 15.95 -5.09 20.69
C ALA A 166 14.95 -4.09 21.30
N GLU A 167 15.27 -2.79 21.28
CA GLU A 167 14.38 -1.72 21.75
C GLU A 167 13.06 -1.68 20.95
N LEU A 168 13.15 -1.79 19.62
CA LEU A 168 11.98 -1.78 18.74
C LEU A 168 11.06 -2.98 19.01
N VAL A 169 11.62 -4.20 19.12
CA VAL A 169 10.86 -5.42 19.43
C VAL A 169 10.24 -5.32 20.81
N ASP A 170 10.97 -4.84 21.83
CA ASP A 170 10.43 -4.62 23.18
C ASP A 170 9.27 -3.62 23.19
N THR A 171 9.43 -2.50 22.49
CA THR A 171 8.37 -1.49 22.34
C THR A 171 7.08 -2.10 21.79
N VAL A 172 7.18 -2.90 20.72
CA VAL A 172 6.01 -3.55 20.09
C VAL A 172 5.46 -4.68 20.96
N ALA A 173 6.32 -5.45 21.64
CA ALA A 173 5.90 -6.54 22.54
C ALA A 173 5.11 -6.02 23.74
N ARG A 174 5.52 -4.88 24.31
CA ARG A 174 4.84 -4.22 25.44
C ARG A 174 3.45 -3.69 25.12
N GLU A 175 3.09 -3.56 23.85
CA GLU A 175 1.70 -3.31 23.46
C GLU A 175 0.79 -4.51 23.76
N ARG A 176 1.36 -5.69 24.05
CA ARG A 176 0.66 -6.95 24.42
C ARG A 176 -0.44 -7.35 23.43
N ARG A 177 -0.36 -6.88 22.19
CA ARG A 177 -1.43 -7.04 21.20
C ARG A 177 -1.01 -7.92 20.02
N PHE A 178 0.16 -7.69 19.46
CA PHE A 178 0.54 -8.24 18.15
C PHE A 178 1.57 -9.37 18.19
N LEU A 179 2.41 -9.42 19.23
CA LEU A 179 3.43 -10.46 19.40
C LEU A 179 3.00 -11.47 20.47
N ALA A 180 3.50 -12.70 20.34
CA ALA A 180 3.28 -13.73 21.36
C ALA A 180 4.03 -13.41 22.67
N THR A 181 5.20 -12.77 22.56
CA THR A 181 5.94 -12.24 23.71
C THR A 181 5.38 -10.89 24.15
N THR A 182 5.49 -10.60 25.45
CA THR A 182 5.01 -9.34 26.05
C THR A 182 6.14 -8.40 26.48
N VAL A 183 7.37 -8.86 26.35
CA VAL A 183 8.63 -8.12 26.51
C VAL A 183 9.54 -8.54 25.35
N GLY A 184 10.45 -7.65 24.97
CA GLY A 184 11.45 -7.90 23.95
C GLY A 184 12.56 -8.81 24.45
N PHE A 185 13.47 -9.13 23.55
CA PHE A 185 14.67 -9.89 23.86
C PHE A 185 15.82 -8.95 24.22
N GLY A 186 16.75 -9.41 25.06
CA GLY A 186 17.95 -8.64 25.38
C GLY A 186 18.85 -8.44 24.15
N VAL A 187 19.69 -7.40 24.16
CA VAL A 187 20.57 -7.02 23.04
C VAL A 187 21.41 -8.19 22.54
N GLU A 188 22.01 -8.99 23.42
CA GLU A 188 22.85 -10.14 23.03
C GLU A 188 22.06 -11.30 22.39
N ALA A 189 20.81 -11.51 22.83
CA ALA A 189 19.93 -12.48 22.19
C ALA A 189 19.51 -12.00 20.79
N THR A 190 19.21 -10.71 20.64
CA THR A 190 18.91 -10.09 19.34
C THR A 190 20.12 -10.14 18.41
N ARG A 191 21.33 -9.87 18.91
CA ARG A 191 22.60 -9.99 18.17
C ARG A 191 22.85 -11.42 17.70
N SER A 192 22.62 -12.39 18.58
CA SER A 192 22.72 -13.81 18.22
C SER A 192 21.70 -14.18 17.15
N PHE A 193 20.47 -13.69 17.26
CA PHE A 193 19.40 -13.92 16.29
C PHE A 193 19.73 -13.34 14.90
N ILE A 194 20.27 -12.11 14.83
CA ILE A 194 20.73 -11.50 13.57
C ILE A 194 21.78 -12.41 12.90
N SER A 195 22.74 -12.91 13.67
CA SER A 195 23.75 -13.86 13.17
C SER A 195 23.11 -15.16 12.67
N THR A 196 22.17 -15.73 13.43
CA THR A 196 21.49 -16.98 13.06
C THR A 196 20.71 -16.84 11.75
N VAL A 197 19.94 -15.76 11.59
CA VAL A 197 19.17 -15.51 10.36
C VAL A 197 20.12 -15.41 9.17
N SER A 198 21.21 -14.65 9.31
CA SER A 198 22.22 -14.48 8.25
C SER A 198 22.89 -15.81 7.88
N SER A 199 23.38 -16.57 8.87
CA SER A 199 24.07 -17.85 8.64
C SER A 199 23.17 -18.94 8.06
N ALA A 200 21.87 -18.89 8.35
CA ALA A 200 20.90 -19.83 7.79
C ALA A 200 20.49 -19.52 6.33
N GLY A 201 20.93 -18.37 5.79
CA GLY A 201 20.45 -17.87 4.49
C GLY A 201 19.01 -17.33 4.56
N GLY A 202 18.58 -16.89 5.74
CA GLY A 202 17.36 -16.13 5.93
C GLY A 202 17.52 -14.68 5.52
N VAL A 203 16.46 -13.89 5.71
CA VAL A 203 16.52 -12.44 5.47
C VAL A 203 16.01 -11.70 6.70
N GLN A 204 16.65 -10.58 7.01
CA GLN A 204 16.21 -9.68 8.08
C GLN A 204 16.41 -8.24 7.61
N LEU A 205 15.30 -7.57 7.34
CA LEU A 205 15.28 -6.16 6.97
C LEU A 205 14.88 -5.31 8.17
N ILE A 206 15.51 -4.15 8.28
CA ILE A 206 15.19 -3.12 9.28
C ILE A 206 14.85 -1.81 8.56
N ALA A 207 13.83 -1.12 9.05
CA ALA A 207 13.40 0.19 8.57
C ALA A 207 13.83 1.27 9.56
N HIS A 208 14.54 2.29 9.09
CA HIS A 208 14.94 3.47 9.86
C HIS A 208 14.21 4.70 9.35
N ALA A 209 13.70 5.52 10.27
CA ALA A 209 13.11 6.81 9.94
C ALA A 209 13.42 7.81 11.06
N ALA A 210 13.79 9.04 10.71
CA ALA A 210 14.18 10.06 11.68
C ALA A 210 15.25 9.56 12.69
N GLY A 211 16.26 8.83 12.19
CA GLY A 211 17.41 8.35 12.99
C GLY A 211 17.12 7.18 13.93
N GLN A 212 15.91 6.60 13.94
CA GLN A 212 15.57 5.46 14.81
C GLN A 212 15.05 4.27 14.00
N ALA A 213 15.19 3.07 14.55
CA ALA A 213 14.54 1.88 14.02
C ALA A 213 13.03 1.94 14.26
N VAL A 214 12.23 1.75 13.21
CA VAL A 214 10.77 1.92 13.24
C VAL A 214 10.00 0.69 12.75
N GLY A 215 10.67 -0.26 12.12
CA GLY A 215 10.08 -1.53 11.73
C GLY A 215 11.13 -2.57 11.39
N TRP A 216 10.74 -3.83 11.40
CA TRP A 216 11.58 -4.93 10.96
C TRP A 216 10.72 -6.00 10.28
N CYS A 217 11.37 -6.83 9.47
CA CYS A 217 10.79 -8.07 8.96
C CYS A 217 11.90 -9.11 8.79
N ASP A 218 11.70 -10.28 9.40
CA ASP A 218 12.57 -11.44 9.30
C ASP A 218 11.85 -12.61 8.63
N ILE A 219 12.61 -13.39 7.86
CA ILE A 219 12.20 -14.69 7.30
C ILE A 219 13.32 -15.66 7.65
N LEU A 220 13.08 -16.51 8.64
CA LEU A 220 14.04 -17.50 9.13
C LEU A 220 13.74 -18.87 8.53
N PRO A 221 14.70 -19.52 7.83
CA PRO A 221 14.53 -20.89 7.36
C PRO A 221 14.31 -21.87 8.53
N GLN A 222 13.39 -22.82 8.35
CA GLN A 222 13.20 -23.92 9.31
C GLN A 222 14.46 -24.78 9.39
N THR A 223 14.78 -25.30 10.57
CA THR A 223 16.02 -26.02 10.85
C THR A 223 15.96 -27.52 10.51
N PHE A 224 14.76 -28.07 10.32
CA PHE A 224 14.60 -29.48 9.94
C PHE A 224 15.00 -29.67 8.47
N GLU A 225 15.78 -30.71 8.18
CA GLU A 225 16.35 -30.97 6.84
C GLU A 225 15.29 -30.94 5.72
N GLY A 226 14.17 -31.65 5.91
CA GLY A 226 13.06 -31.68 4.94
C GLY A 226 12.27 -30.37 4.81
N MET A 227 12.48 -29.40 5.71
CA MET A 227 11.75 -28.13 5.76
C MET A 227 12.66 -26.93 5.52
N GLY A 228 13.94 -27.12 5.18
CA GLY A 228 14.88 -26.01 4.96
C GLY A 228 14.49 -25.03 3.85
N HIS A 229 13.55 -25.40 2.98
CA HIS A 229 12.95 -24.55 1.95
C HIS A 229 11.80 -23.67 2.46
N VAL A 230 11.35 -23.87 3.71
CA VAL A 230 10.27 -23.14 4.35
C VAL A 230 10.87 -22.04 5.24
N GLY A 231 10.44 -20.80 5.04
CA GLY A 231 10.82 -19.65 5.85
C GLY A 231 9.68 -19.23 6.76
N ARG A 232 9.93 -19.08 8.06
CA ARG A 232 8.96 -18.51 9.01
C ARG A 232 9.14 -17.00 9.07
N LEU A 233 8.05 -16.27 8.83
CA LEU A 233 8.05 -14.81 8.82
C LEU A 233 7.65 -14.23 10.19
N GLY A 234 8.42 -13.25 10.64
CA GLY A 234 8.12 -12.36 11.76
C GLY A 234 8.29 -10.90 11.35
N MET A 235 7.42 -10.00 11.81
CA MET A 235 7.56 -8.58 11.52
C MET A 235 6.82 -7.69 12.51
N GLY A 236 7.19 -6.42 12.52
CA GLY A 236 6.47 -5.41 13.28
C GLY A 236 6.86 -3.99 12.88
N VAL A 237 5.97 -3.04 13.18
CA VAL A 237 6.18 -1.61 12.96
C VAL A 237 5.74 -0.88 14.22
N LYS A 238 6.56 0.08 14.68
CA LYS A 238 6.31 0.93 15.84
C LYS A 238 5.01 1.72 15.65
N GLN A 239 4.18 1.83 16.70
CA GLN A 239 2.82 2.39 16.63
C GLN A 239 2.71 3.70 15.84
N GLY A 240 3.58 4.70 16.12
CA GLY A 240 3.56 6.00 15.45
C GLY A 240 3.89 5.99 13.95
N PHE A 241 4.41 4.86 13.44
CA PHE A 241 4.84 4.67 12.06
C PHE A 241 3.93 3.72 11.26
N ARG A 242 2.88 3.18 11.89
CA ARG A 242 1.86 2.33 11.22
C ARG A 242 0.96 3.14 10.29
N GLY A 243 0.32 2.46 9.34
CA GLY A 243 -0.57 3.10 8.36
C GLY A 243 0.15 3.95 7.30
N ARG A 244 1.48 3.93 7.26
CA ARG A 244 2.32 4.73 6.34
C ARG A 244 2.99 3.91 5.23
N GLY A 245 2.54 2.67 5.02
CA GLY A 245 3.10 1.75 4.00
C GLY A 245 4.41 1.04 4.39
N ILE A 246 5.06 1.38 5.51
CA ILE A 246 6.35 0.80 5.93
C ILE A 246 6.29 -0.73 6.04
N GLY A 247 5.23 -1.27 6.65
CA GLY A 247 5.05 -2.72 6.75
C GLY A 247 4.96 -3.41 5.39
N ARG A 248 4.34 -2.77 4.38
CA ARG A 248 4.24 -3.31 3.02
C ARG A 248 5.60 -3.36 2.35
N VAL A 249 6.38 -2.28 2.44
CA VAL A 249 7.71 -2.23 1.84
C VAL A 249 8.67 -3.23 2.49
N LEU A 250 8.62 -3.36 3.82
CA LEU A 250 9.38 -4.39 4.56
C LEU A 250 8.99 -5.81 4.10
N LEU A 251 7.69 -6.10 4.07
CA LEU A 251 7.18 -7.42 3.69
C LEU A 251 7.57 -7.80 2.24
N GLU A 252 7.29 -6.92 1.28
CA GLU A 252 7.61 -7.16 -0.14
C GLU A 252 9.11 -7.28 -0.38
N GLY A 253 9.92 -6.45 0.30
CA GLY A 253 11.38 -6.54 0.25
C GLY A 253 11.89 -7.88 0.79
N SER A 254 11.35 -8.33 1.92
CA SER A 254 11.72 -9.60 2.53
C SER A 254 11.32 -10.80 1.67
N ILE A 255 10.08 -10.82 1.14
CA ILE A 255 9.60 -11.88 0.23
C ILE A 255 10.49 -11.98 -1.00
N ARG A 256 10.75 -10.86 -1.68
CA ARG A 256 11.59 -10.83 -2.87
C ARG A 256 12.96 -11.42 -2.58
N LYS A 257 13.60 -10.99 -1.48
CA LYS A 257 14.93 -11.48 -1.10
C LYS A 257 14.90 -12.97 -0.73
N ALA A 258 13.87 -13.43 0.00
CA ALA A 258 13.74 -14.83 0.38
C ALA A 258 13.61 -15.76 -0.84
N PHE A 259 12.77 -15.40 -1.80
CA PHE A 259 12.55 -16.21 -3.02
C PHE A 259 13.71 -16.18 -4.01
N THR A 260 14.58 -15.15 -3.98
CA THR A 260 15.86 -15.22 -4.70
C THR A 260 16.84 -16.23 -4.10
N GLY A 261 16.65 -16.61 -2.84
CA GLY A 261 17.48 -17.58 -2.12
C GLY A 261 17.00 -19.03 -2.29
N ARG A 262 17.11 -19.81 -1.21
CA ARG A 262 16.69 -21.22 -1.16
C ARG A 262 15.25 -21.44 -0.67
N ILE A 263 14.61 -20.37 -0.18
CA ILE A 263 13.24 -20.44 0.31
C ILE A 263 12.29 -20.60 -0.90
N ARG A 264 11.33 -21.51 -0.77
CA ARG A 264 10.28 -21.82 -1.76
C ARG A 264 8.87 -21.73 -1.17
N ARG A 265 8.79 -21.44 0.13
CA ARG A 265 7.54 -21.28 0.88
C ARG A 265 7.81 -20.37 2.06
N ILE A 266 6.96 -19.38 2.26
CA ILE A 266 6.99 -18.51 3.45
C ILE A 266 5.71 -18.76 4.22
N GLU A 267 5.81 -19.00 5.52
CA GLU A 267 4.67 -19.21 6.41
C GLU A 267 4.71 -18.26 7.60
N LEU A 268 3.52 -17.91 8.10
CA LEU A 268 3.36 -17.05 9.25
C LEU A 268 2.13 -17.45 10.07
N GLU A 269 2.15 -17.00 11.32
CA GLU A 269 1.01 -17.09 12.22
C GLU A 269 0.64 -15.67 12.65
N VAL A 270 -0.65 -15.36 12.61
CA VAL A 270 -1.16 -14.03 12.97
C VAL A 270 -2.38 -14.17 13.88
N PHE A 271 -2.47 -13.34 14.91
CA PHE A 271 -3.66 -13.34 15.78
C PHE A 271 -4.91 -12.94 14.99
N ALA A 272 -6.02 -13.62 15.24
CA ALA A 272 -7.28 -13.36 14.56
C ALA A 272 -7.79 -11.93 14.84
N SER A 273 -7.45 -11.34 15.99
CA SER A 273 -7.74 -9.94 16.31
C SER A 273 -6.90 -8.91 15.54
N ASN A 274 -5.86 -9.33 14.82
CA ASN A 274 -4.94 -8.44 14.11
C ASN A 274 -5.34 -8.22 12.65
N GLU A 275 -6.53 -7.64 12.44
CA GLU A 275 -7.09 -7.40 11.10
C GLU A 275 -6.16 -6.59 10.18
N SER A 276 -5.38 -5.67 10.73
CA SER A 276 -4.45 -4.86 9.94
C SER A 276 -3.34 -5.69 9.33
N ALA A 277 -2.79 -6.66 10.07
CA ALA A 277 -1.77 -7.56 9.55
C ALA A 277 -2.38 -8.58 8.60
N ILE A 278 -3.59 -9.09 8.90
CA ILE A 278 -4.33 -10.00 8.01
C ILE A 278 -4.51 -9.36 6.63
N ARG A 279 -5.04 -8.13 6.57
CA ARG A 279 -5.19 -7.39 5.30
C ARG A 279 -3.85 -7.19 4.57
N LEU A 280 -2.78 -6.91 5.30
CA LEU A 280 -1.44 -6.78 4.73
C LEU A 280 -0.99 -8.08 4.07
N TYR A 281 -1.06 -9.21 4.79
CA TYR A 281 -0.63 -10.52 4.29
C TYR A 281 -1.48 -10.98 3.11
N GLU A 282 -2.80 -10.85 3.18
CA GLU A 282 -3.72 -11.18 2.07
C GLU A 282 -3.43 -10.32 0.84
N SER A 283 -3.19 -9.02 1.00
CA SER A 283 -2.82 -8.12 -0.10
C SER A 283 -1.43 -8.41 -0.71
N ALA A 284 -0.60 -9.17 0.00
CA ALA A 284 0.71 -9.64 -0.45
C ALA A 284 0.66 -11.07 -1.04
N GLY A 285 -0.54 -11.65 -1.17
CA GLY A 285 -0.75 -12.96 -1.79
C GLY A 285 -0.68 -14.15 -0.85
N PHE A 286 -0.58 -13.95 0.47
CA PHE A 286 -0.64 -15.06 1.41
C PHE A 286 -2.05 -15.66 1.45
N ASN A 287 -2.10 -17.00 1.47
CA ASN A 287 -3.32 -17.78 1.57
C ASN A 287 -3.48 -18.34 2.98
N ARG A 288 -4.70 -18.32 3.51
CA ARG A 288 -5.02 -18.90 4.81
C ARG A 288 -5.10 -20.43 4.72
N GLU A 289 -4.32 -21.12 5.54
CA GLU A 289 -4.25 -22.58 5.56
C GLU A 289 -4.92 -23.20 6.80
N GLY A 290 -5.16 -22.41 7.86
CA GLY A 290 -5.73 -22.97 9.08
C GLY A 290 -6.03 -21.96 10.18
N ARG A 291 -6.47 -22.51 11.32
CA ARG A 291 -6.78 -21.78 12.55
C ARG A 291 -6.46 -22.65 13.76
N LYS A 292 -5.73 -22.11 14.72
CA LYS A 292 -5.54 -22.68 16.06
C LYS A 292 -6.44 -21.93 17.03
N ALA A 293 -7.50 -22.58 17.50
CA ALA A 293 -8.44 -21.98 18.44
C ALA A 293 -7.80 -21.83 19.82
N ARG A 294 -8.03 -20.68 20.48
CA ARG A 294 -7.52 -20.33 21.82
C ARG A 294 -6.02 -20.54 21.94
N ALA A 295 -5.27 -20.17 20.91
CA ALA A 295 -3.84 -20.39 20.81
C ALA A 295 -3.01 -19.42 21.67
N ARG A 296 -3.61 -18.31 22.12
CA ARG A 296 -3.00 -17.35 23.02
C ARG A 296 -3.93 -17.03 24.17
N LEU A 297 -3.38 -16.93 25.38
CA LEU A 297 -4.05 -16.46 26.58
C LEU A 297 -3.19 -15.37 27.23
N ILE A 298 -3.69 -14.13 27.24
CA ILE A 298 -3.05 -13.00 27.93
C ILE A 298 -4.12 -12.24 28.70
N ASP A 299 -3.85 -11.96 29.98
CA ASP A 299 -4.74 -11.19 30.86
C ASP A 299 -6.17 -11.78 30.91
N GLY A 300 -6.28 -13.11 30.85
CA GLY A 300 -7.56 -13.84 30.85
C GLY A 300 -8.30 -13.87 29.51
N MET A 301 -7.81 -13.17 28.48
CA MET A 301 -8.41 -13.11 27.15
C MET A 301 -7.75 -14.11 26.20
N ASN A 302 -8.57 -14.93 25.54
CA ASN A 302 -8.13 -15.84 24.51
C ASN A 302 -8.10 -15.17 23.13
N ASP A 303 -7.11 -15.52 22.33
CA ASP A 303 -7.06 -15.19 20.91
C ASP A 303 -6.67 -16.42 20.08
N ASP A 304 -7.11 -16.42 18.84
CA ASP A 304 -6.86 -17.50 17.90
C ASP A 304 -5.67 -17.13 17.01
N LEU A 305 -4.94 -18.13 16.55
CA LEU A 305 -3.92 -17.95 15.52
C LEU A 305 -4.45 -18.41 14.17
N LEU A 306 -4.37 -17.55 13.17
CA LEU A 306 -4.59 -17.89 11.78
C LEU A 306 -3.25 -18.25 11.15
N LEU A 307 -3.25 -19.33 10.36
CA LEU A 307 -2.07 -19.83 9.67
C LEU A 307 -2.13 -19.39 8.22
N TYR A 308 -1.07 -18.77 7.73
CA TYR A 308 -0.98 -18.27 6.36
C TYR A 308 0.33 -18.72 5.71
N ALA A 309 0.29 -18.90 4.39
CA ALA A 309 1.48 -19.19 3.60
C ALA A 309 1.46 -18.55 2.21
N LEU A 310 2.66 -18.32 1.68
CA LEU A 310 2.96 -17.87 0.33
C LEU A 310 3.93 -18.87 -0.30
N LEU A 311 3.72 -19.21 -1.56
CA LEU A 311 4.52 -20.15 -2.35
C LEU A 311 5.28 -19.41 -3.46
#